data_AF-A0A9W7W2K1-F1
#
_entry.id   AF-A0A9W7W2K1-F1
#
_cell.length_a   1.000
_cell.length_b   1.000
_cell.length_c   1.000
_cell.angle_alpha   90.00
_cell.angle_beta   90.00
_cell.angle_gamma   90.00
#
_symmetry.space_group_name_H-M   'P 1'
#
loop_
_entity.id
_entity.type
_entity.pdbx_description
1 polymer ?
#
loop_
_entity_poly.entity_id
_entity_poly.type
_entity_poly.pdbx_seq_one_letter_code
_entity_poly.pdbx_strand_id
1 'polypeptide(L)'
;MASERASADDVEQVSSTAIPGEHSTKEFPKGQKPNAFTELMSRKPPKQPRPPRAGTDEASARTVFAGRDGLAAYTKDPASFPSSRVVYYNDKFTVINDLYPKASVHLLLLPRDPKKNVLAPQDAFDNPTFLEECKQEEKKVRAIVASELRRKFGKHSRQDKARMEAMESDDPPQELPPGRDWEKEVMSGIHANPSMAHLHIHVMSKDMVSECMKKSNHYLSFTTDFFVGLDQFPLGEEDYRRAYGKFPKDMVCWRCGRNFENKMVKLKDHLDKELKDWMLE
;
A
#
# COMPACT_ATOMS: atom_id res chain seq x y z
N MET A 1 -9.30 -20.79 -22.15
CA MET A 1 -9.75 -20.61 -20.75
C MET A 1 -8.90 -19.51 -20.14
N ALA A 2 -9.49 -18.54 -19.44
CA ALA A 2 -8.69 -17.53 -18.74
C ALA A 2 -8.01 -18.21 -17.54
N SER A 3 -6.68 -18.09 -17.44
CA SER A 3 -5.93 -18.59 -16.28
C SER A 3 -6.35 -17.79 -15.04
N GLU A 4 -6.80 -18.47 -13.98
CA GLU A 4 -7.11 -17.85 -12.69
C GLU A 4 -5.80 -17.34 -12.05
N ARG A 5 -5.46 -16.08 -12.31
CA ARG A 5 -4.36 -15.38 -11.65
C ARG A 5 -4.79 -14.90 -10.26
N ALA A 6 -3.96 -15.12 -9.25
CA ALA A 6 -4.16 -14.61 -7.90
C ALA A 6 -4.19 -13.07 -7.92
N SER A 7 -5.03 -12.49 -7.05
CA SER A 7 -5.10 -11.06 -6.79
C SER A 7 -5.21 -10.84 -5.29
N ALA A 8 -4.45 -9.89 -4.76
CA ALA A 8 -4.49 -9.51 -3.34
C ALA A 8 -5.91 -9.08 -2.90
N ASP A 9 -6.62 -8.40 -3.81
CA ASP A 9 -8.00 -7.95 -3.64
C ASP A 9 -8.92 -8.67 -4.64
N ASP A 10 -10.06 -9.20 -4.18
CA ASP A 10 -11.19 -9.49 -5.07
C ASP A 10 -11.71 -8.17 -5.66
N VAL A 11 -12.17 -8.18 -6.92
CA VAL A 11 -12.46 -6.99 -7.76
C VAL A 11 -13.59 -6.06 -7.23
N GLU A 12 -14.13 -6.30 -6.03
CA GLU A 12 -15.13 -5.43 -5.39
C GLU A 12 -14.55 -4.14 -4.81
N GLN A 13 -14.64 -3.07 -5.61
CA GLN A 13 -14.68 -1.66 -5.18
C GLN A 13 -13.53 -1.20 -4.26
N VAL A 14 -12.34 -1.05 -4.85
CA VAL A 14 -11.46 0.07 -4.49
C VAL A 14 -12.28 1.36 -4.62
N SER A 15 -12.41 2.13 -3.54
CA SER A 15 -13.26 3.33 -3.55
C SER A 15 -12.67 4.37 -4.49
N SER A 16 -13.47 4.77 -5.48
CA SER A 16 -13.13 5.79 -6.46
C SER A 16 -12.90 7.15 -5.83
N THR A 17 -12.02 7.92 -6.46
CA THR A 17 -11.63 9.27 -6.07
C THR A 17 -12.01 10.24 -7.25
N ALA A 18 -12.26 11.56 -7.05
CA ALA A 18 -12.79 12.61 -8.01
C ALA A 18 -12.11 14.05 -8.02
N ILE A 19 -11.14 14.44 -8.90
CA ILE A 19 -10.37 15.75 -8.82
C ILE A 19 -11.33 16.84 -9.33
N PRO A 20 -11.46 18.00 -8.65
CA PRO A 20 -12.18 19.14 -9.20
C PRO A 20 -11.46 19.77 -10.41
N GLY A 21 -12.18 19.94 -11.53
CA GLY A 21 -11.83 20.98 -12.51
C GLY A 21 -11.39 20.51 -13.90
N GLU A 22 -12.35 20.16 -14.74
CA GLU A 22 -12.55 20.89 -16.00
C GLU A 22 -14.04 20.88 -16.34
N HIS A 23 -14.65 22.08 -16.46
CA HIS A 23 -16.02 22.19 -16.93
C HIS A 23 -16.06 21.87 -18.42
N SER A 24 -16.56 20.69 -18.79
CA SER A 24 -16.88 20.37 -20.19
C SER A 24 -18.00 21.28 -20.68
N THR A 25 -17.64 22.39 -21.32
CA THR A 25 -18.53 23.26 -22.11
C THR A 25 -19.00 22.53 -23.37
N LYS A 26 -19.94 21.59 -23.18
CA LYS A 26 -20.74 21.02 -24.27
C LYS A 26 -22.12 21.65 -24.22
N GLU A 27 -22.30 22.67 -25.06
CA GLU A 27 -23.62 23.16 -25.41
C GLU A 27 -24.44 22.02 -26.01
N PHE A 28 -25.61 21.73 -25.44
CA PHE A 28 -26.57 20.81 -26.04
C PHE A 28 -27.46 21.57 -27.02
N PRO A 29 -27.67 21.07 -28.26
CA PRO A 29 -28.56 21.71 -29.22
C PRO A 29 -30.00 21.75 -28.70
N LYS A 30 -30.68 22.88 -28.90
CA LYS A 30 -32.05 23.10 -28.43
C LYS A 30 -33.05 22.29 -29.25
N GLY A 31 -33.88 21.51 -28.57
CA GLY A 31 -35.25 21.22 -29.04
C GLY A 31 -35.66 19.75 -29.18
N GLN A 32 -36.07 19.14 -28.06
CA GLN A 32 -37.23 18.24 -27.96
C GLN A 32 -37.47 17.90 -26.48
N LYS A 33 -38.71 18.03 -25.98
CA LYS A 33 -39.08 17.66 -24.61
C LYS A 33 -39.63 16.22 -24.60
N PRO A 34 -39.09 15.28 -23.81
CA PRO A 34 -39.75 14.01 -23.54
C PRO A 34 -40.95 14.20 -22.61
N ASN A 35 -41.99 13.36 -22.77
CA ASN A 35 -43.19 13.41 -21.94
C ASN A 35 -43.02 12.63 -20.63
N ALA A 36 -43.64 13.13 -19.55
CA ALA A 36 -43.42 12.71 -18.15
C ALA A 36 -43.80 11.25 -17.79
N PHE A 37 -44.18 10.41 -18.76
CA PHE A 37 -44.55 9.01 -18.53
C PHE A 37 -43.41 8.02 -18.89
N THR A 38 -42.45 8.43 -19.71
CA THR A 38 -41.32 7.57 -20.15
C THR A 38 -40.20 7.48 -19.10
N GLU A 39 -40.11 8.49 -18.23
CA GLU A 39 -39.05 8.63 -17.22
C GLU A 39 -39.31 7.79 -15.95
N LEU A 40 -40.57 7.41 -15.68
CA LEU A 40 -40.97 6.74 -14.44
C LEU A 40 -40.61 5.24 -14.39
N MET A 41 -40.42 4.59 -15.53
CA MET A 41 -40.22 3.13 -15.64
C MET A 41 -38.78 2.71 -15.99
N SER A 42 -37.81 3.65 -16.01
CA SER A 42 -36.48 3.40 -16.57
C SER A 42 -35.30 3.95 -15.76
N ARG A 43 -35.35 3.87 -14.41
CA ARG A 43 -34.16 3.90 -13.54
C ARG A 43 -34.39 3.18 -12.21
N LYS A 44 -33.52 2.22 -11.88
CA LYS A 44 -33.24 1.94 -10.45
C LYS A 44 -32.69 3.24 -9.84
N PRO A 45 -33.08 3.64 -8.62
CA PRO A 45 -32.55 4.85 -8.01
C PRO A 45 -31.02 4.76 -7.97
N PRO A 46 -30.29 5.85 -8.29
CA PRO A 46 -28.85 5.86 -8.13
C PRO A 46 -28.55 5.52 -6.67
N LYS A 47 -27.67 4.55 -6.43
CA LYS A 47 -27.19 4.26 -5.07
C LYS A 47 -26.69 5.59 -4.49
N GLN A 48 -27.24 5.99 -3.35
CA GLN A 48 -26.78 7.19 -2.64
C GLN A 48 -25.25 7.12 -2.51
N PRO A 49 -24.52 8.24 -2.71
CA PRO A 49 -23.09 8.26 -2.47
C PRO A 49 -22.86 7.79 -1.04
N ARG A 50 -22.13 6.68 -0.88
CA ARG A 50 -21.79 6.17 0.45
C ARG A 50 -21.03 7.29 1.18
N PRO A 51 -21.31 7.56 2.47
CA PRO A 51 -20.53 8.52 3.23
C PRO A 51 -19.04 8.11 3.17
N PRO A 52 -18.11 9.08 3.15
CA PRO A 52 -16.69 8.77 3.13
C PRO A 52 -16.36 7.84 4.29
N ARG A 53 -15.69 6.73 3.98
CA ARG A 53 -15.27 5.76 5.01
C ARG A 53 -14.28 6.46 5.94
N ALA A 54 -14.49 6.31 7.25
CA ALA A 54 -13.63 6.88 8.28
C ALA A 54 -12.14 6.58 7.97
N GLY A 55 -11.30 7.62 7.96
CA GLY A 55 -9.87 7.54 7.61
C GLY A 55 -9.50 8.01 6.20
N THR A 56 -10.47 8.32 5.33
CA THR A 56 -10.19 8.95 4.03
C THR A 56 -10.20 10.48 4.17
N ASP A 57 -9.11 11.15 3.80
CA ASP A 57 -9.04 12.61 3.77
C ASP A 57 -9.87 13.22 2.65
N GLU A 58 -10.30 14.48 2.80
CA GLU A 58 -11.21 15.11 1.85
C GLU A 58 -10.61 15.26 0.44
N ALA A 59 -9.30 15.48 0.32
CA ALA A 59 -8.61 15.52 -0.97
C ALA A 59 -8.64 14.14 -1.66
N SER A 60 -8.33 13.06 -0.94
CA SER A 60 -8.42 11.69 -1.46
C SER A 60 -9.85 11.21 -1.67
N ALA A 61 -10.84 11.70 -0.93
CA ALA A 61 -12.25 11.45 -1.24
C ALA A 61 -12.71 12.25 -2.49
N ARG A 62 -12.01 13.34 -2.82
CA ARG A 62 -11.91 13.95 -4.16
C ARG A 62 -10.85 13.16 -4.97
N THR A 63 -10.18 13.70 -6.00
CA THR A 63 -9.15 13.10 -6.92
C THR A 63 -9.39 11.96 -8.01
N VAL A 64 -9.57 12.22 -9.33
CA VAL A 64 -10.42 11.57 -10.39
C VAL A 64 -10.41 10.07 -10.70
N PHE A 65 -9.57 9.27 -10.07
CA PHE A 65 -9.25 7.97 -10.60
C PHE A 65 -9.99 6.86 -9.85
N ALA A 66 -10.65 5.97 -10.59
CA ALA A 66 -11.57 4.99 -10.02
C ALA A 66 -11.05 3.56 -10.17
N GLY A 67 -11.40 2.67 -9.23
CA GLY A 67 -10.98 1.28 -9.29
C GLY A 67 -9.45 1.15 -9.30
N ARG A 68 -8.91 0.52 -10.35
CA ARG A 68 -7.47 0.22 -10.46
C ARG A 68 -6.59 1.47 -10.68
N ASP A 69 -7.16 2.59 -11.11
CA ASP A 69 -6.39 3.79 -11.44
C ASP A 69 -6.20 4.76 -10.26
N GLY A 70 -6.81 4.51 -9.10
CA GLY A 70 -6.85 5.44 -7.95
C GLY A 70 -5.49 6.02 -7.49
N LEU A 71 -4.37 5.35 -7.78
CA LEU A 71 -3.02 5.85 -7.47
C LEU A 71 -2.52 6.96 -8.41
N ALA A 72 -3.10 7.11 -9.61
CA ALA A 72 -2.67 8.08 -10.61
C ALA A 72 -2.65 9.51 -10.07
N ALA A 73 -3.64 9.85 -9.24
CA ALA A 73 -3.79 11.18 -8.65
C ALA A 73 -2.53 11.63 -7.89
N TYR A 74 -1.96 10.73 -7.06
CA TYR A 74 -0.77 10.99 -6.27
C TYR A 74 0.50 11.16 -7.13
N THR A 75 0.55 10.54 -8.32
CA THR A 75 1.69 10.74 -9.25
C THR A 75 1.56 12.03 -10.05
N LYS A 76 0.34 12.41 -10.43
CA LYS A 76 0.04 13.60 -11.26
C LYS A 76 0.15 14.89 -10.47
N ASP A 77 -0.52 15.00 -9.33
CA ASP A 77 -0.55 16.21 -8.49
C ASP A 77 -0.44 15.86 -7.00
N PRO A 78 0.75 15.44 -6.53
CA PRO A 78 0.98 15.13 -5.11
C PRO A 78 0.81 16.34 -4.18
N ALA A 79 0.93 17.57 -4.70
CA ALA A 79 0.80 18.80 -3.92
C ALA A 79 -0.65 19.09 -3.49
N SER A 80 -1.64 18.55 -4.22
CA SER A 80 -3.07 18.69 -3.89
C SER A 80 -3.54 17.91 -2.65
N PHE A 81 -2.66 17.11 -2.02
CA PHE A 81 -2.98 16.24 -0.90
C PHE A 81 -2.33 16.70 0.42
N PRO A 82 -2.96 16.42 1.57
CA PRO A 82 -2.36 16.71 2.87
C PRO A 82 -1.15 15.81 3.16
N SER A 83 -0.26 16.28 4.04
CA SER A 83 0.92 15.51 4.50
C SER A 83 0.59 14.21 5.25
N SER A 84 -0.65 14.08 5.74
CA SER A 84 -1.18 12.82 6.27
C SER A 84 -1.40 11.75 5.19
N ARG A 85 -1.49 12.15 3.91
CA ARG A 85 -1.61 11.26 2.76
C ARG A 85 -0.30 11.13 2.01
N VAL A 86 0.28 12.24 1.56
CA VAL A 86 1.55 12.29 0.82
C VAL A 86 2.66 12.64 1.81
N VAL A 87 3.57 11.69 2.07
CA VAL A 87 4.69 11.86 3.00
C VAL A 87 5.71 12.84 2.41
N TYR A 88 6.08 12.62 1.15
CA TYR A 88 6.86 13.54 0.34
C TYR A 88 6.73 13.19 -1.16
N TYR A 89 7.25 14.06 -2.02
CA TYR A 89 7.42 13.79 -3.45
C TYR A 89 8.66 14.53 -3.98
N ASN A 90 9.17 14.07 -5.12
CA ASN A 90 10.17 14.72 -5.95
C ASN A 90 9.83 14.51 -7.43
N ASP A 91 10.68 14.94 -8.35
CA ASP A 91 10.41 14.86 -9.80
C ASP A 91 10.17 13.43 -10.31
N LYS A 92 10.76 12.42 -9.66
CA LYS A 92 10.69 11.01 -10.08
C LYS A 92 9.70 10.17 -9.27
N PHE A 93 9.45 10.51 -8.01
CA PHE A 93 8.71 9.65 -7.08
C PHE A 93 7.73 10.42 -6.20
N THR A 94 6.60 9.80 -5.86
CA THR A 94 5.70 10.20 -4.77
C THR A 94 5.67 9.09 -3.72
N VAL A 95 5.70 9.45 -2.43
CA VAL A 95 5.56 8.49 -1.32
C VAL A 95 4.31 8.81 -0.53
N ILE A 96 3.43 7.83 -0.36
CA ILE A 96 2.14 8.00 0.32
C ILE A 96 1.92 6.99 1.45
N ASN A 97 1.10 7.36 2.42
CA ASN A 97 0.49 6.42 3.36
C ASN A 97 -0.60 5.61 2.63
N ASP A 98 -0.51 4.28 2.68
CA ASP A 98 -1.56 3.39 2.18
C ASP A 98 -2.90 3.72 2.87
N LEU A 99 -3.99 3.78 2.10
CA LEU A 99 -5.34 3.99 2.61
C LEU A 99 -5.87 2.75 3.35
N TYR A 100 -5.35 1.57 3.03
CA TYR A 100 -5.73 0.29 3.62
C TYR A 100 -4.50 -0.48 4.14
N PRO A 101 -3.72 0.10 5.08
CA PRO A 101 -2.42 -0.40 5.50
C PRO A 101 -2.52 -1.85 6.00
N LYS A 102 -1.56 -2.71 5.65
CA LYS A 102 -1.60 -4.15 5.99
C LYS A 102 -0.72 -4.52 7.20
N ALA A 103 0.07 -3.58 7.69
CA ALA A 103 0.86 -3.67 8.92
C ALA A 103 0.86 -2.31 9.64
N SER A 104 1.54 -2.23 10.79
CA SER A 104 1.58 -1.05 11.67
C SER A 104 2.12 0.22 11.01
N VAL A 105 3.00 0.10 10.01
CA VAL A 105 3.39 1.19 9.10
C VAL A 105 3.39 0.62 7.67
N HIS A 106 2.70 1.28 6.74
CA HIS A 106 2.64 0.87 5.34
C HIS A 106 2.65 2.09 4.42
N LEU A 107 3.78 2.29 3.73
CA LEU A 107 3.95 3.30 2.70
C LEU A 107 3.95 2.67 1.30
N LEU A 108 3.53 3.43 0.31
CA LEU A 108 3.66 3.11 -1.10
C LEU A 108 4.61 4.12 -1.76
N LEU A 109 5.67 3.61 -2.38
CA LEU A 109 6.56 4.37 -3.26
C LEU A 109 6.06 4.26 -4.70
N LEU A 110 5.71 5.39 -5.30
CA LEU A 110 5.05 5.51 -6.61
C LEU A 110 5.98 6.21 -7.60
N PRO A 111 6.49 5.52 -8.65
CA PRO A 111 7.17 6.16 -9.76
C PRO A 111 6.24 7.12 -10.53
N ARG A 112 6.75 8.29 -10.90
CA ARG A 112 5.98 9.35 -11.58
C ARG A 112 6.13 9.35 -13.10
N ASP A 113 7.09 8.60 -13.66
CA ASP A 113 7.26 8.47 -15.12
C ASP A 113 6.04 7.74 -15.73
N PRO A 114 5.24 8.40 -16.60
CA PRO A 114 4.06 7.80 -17.21
C PRO A 114 4.37 6.65 -18.17
N LYS A 115 5.62 6.47 -18.60
CA LYS A 115 6.06 5.32 -19.42
C LYS A 115 6.40 4.08 -18.59
N LYS A 116 6.60 4.26 -17.29
CA LYS A 116 7.00 3.20 -16.36
C LYS A 116 5.90 2.81 -15.40
N ASN A 117 5.13 3.79 -14.93
CA ASN A 117 4.14 3.55 -13.89
C ASN A 117 2.91 2.78 -14.37
N VAL A 118 2.65 2.64 -15.67
CA VAL A 118 1.54 1.81 -16.21
C VAL A 118 1.99 0.42 -16.70
N LEU A 119 3.27 0.07 -16.56
CA LEU A 119 3.79 -1.24 -16.93
C LEU A 119 3.51 -2.28 -15.84
N ALA A 120 3.52 -3.57 -16.21
CA ALA A 120 3.63 -4.61 -15.21
C ALA A 120 4.98 -4.46 -14.46
N PRO A 121 5.05 -4.73 -13.14
CA PRO A 121 6.27 -4.54 -12.36
C PRO A 121 7.48 -5.26 -12.95
N GLN A 122 7.26 -6.48 -13.46
CA GLN A 122 8.27 -7.30 -14.10
C GLN A 122 8.91 -6.54 -15.28
N ASP A 123 8.10 -6.14 -16.26
CA ASP A 123 8.54 -5.41 -17.46
C ASP A 123 9.14 -4.03 -17.11
N ALA A 124 8.67 -3.38 -16.05
CA ALA A 124 9.18 -2.10 -15.59
C ALA A 124 10.63 -2.21 -15.08
N PHE A 125 10.89 -3.24 -14.27
CA PHE A 125 12.16 -3.50 -13.58
C PHE A 125 13.19 -4.28 -14.41
N ASP A 126 12.81 -4.83 -15.56
CA ASP A 126 13.76 -5.34 -16.56
C ASP A 126 14.67 -4.23 -17.15
N ASN A 127 14.33 -2.97 -16.90
CA ASN A 127 15.25 -1.84 -17.11
C ASN A 127 16.13 -1.61 -15.86
N PRO A 128 17.45 -1.87 -15.93
CA PRO A 128 18.32 -1.84 -14.75
C PRO A 128 18.50 -0.43 -14.18
N THR A 129 18.50 0.62 -15.00
CA THR A 129 18.61 2.01 -14.54
C THR A 129 17.39 2.39 -13.70
N PHE A 130 16.19 2.09 -14.19
CA PHE A 130 14.95 2.37 -13.46
C PHE A 130 14.83 1.56 -12.17
N LEU A 131 15.27 0.31 -12.18
CA LEU A 131 15.31 -0.53 -10.99
C LEU A 131 16.29 0.02 -9.93
N GLU A 132 17.49 0.45 -10.33
CA GLU A 132 18.47 1.03 -9.41
C GLU A 132 17.97 2.36 -8.82
N GLU A 133 17.34 3.22 -9.62
CA GLU A 133 16.68 4.43 -9.11
C GLU A 133 15.59 4.12 -8.07
N CYS A 134 14.78 3.08 -8.32
CA CYS A 134 13.80 2.59 -7.35
C CYS A 134 14.45 2.02 -6.07
N LYS A 135 15.57 1.28 -6.19
CA LYS A 135 16.33 0.74 -5.04
C LYS A 135 17.00 1.86 -4.22
N GLN A 136 17.42 2.96 -4.85
CA GLN A 136 17.98 4.12 -4.16
C GLN A 136 16.91 4.93 -3.41
N GLU A 137 15.73 5.08 -3.99
CA GLU A 137 14.62 5.76 -3.32
C GLU A 137 14.02 4.90 -2.20
N GLU A 138 13.91 3.59 -2.40
CA GLU A 138 13.43 2.64 -1.38
C GLU A 138 14.22 2.74 -0.09
N LYS A 139 15.56 2.87 -0.13
CA LYS A 139 16.40 3.06 1.06
C LYS A 139 15.97 4.27 1.90
N LYS A 140 15.58 5.38 1.26
CA LYS A 140 15.08 6.57 1.96
C LYS A 140 13.71 6.30 2.60
N VAL A 141 12.82 5.63 1.88
CA VAL A 141 11.49 5.26 2.39
C VAL A 141 11.60 4.26 3.55
N ARG A 142 12.53 3.31 3.46
CA ARG A 142 12.87 2.35 4.53
C ARG A 142 13.31 3.06 5.80
N ALA A 143 14.21 4.05 5.70
CA ALA A 143 14.63 4.84 6.84
C ALA A 143 13.45 5.62 7.48
N ILE A 144 12.51 6.12 6.68
CA ILE A 144 11.27 6.76 7.18
C ILE A 144 10.38 5.75 7.92
N VAL A 145 10.14 4.57 7.33
CA VAL A 145 9.34 3.50 7.99
C VAL A 145 10.02 3.03 9.29
N ALA A 146 11.35 2.86 9.29
CA ALA A 146 12.12 2.51 10.46
C ALA A 146 12.06 3.58 11.56
N SER A 147 12.10 4.87 11.19
CA SER A 147 11.91 5.99 12.11
C SER A 147 10.50 6.00 12.71
N GLU A 148 9.47 5.76 11.90
CA GLU A 148 8.08 5.66 12.37
C GLU A 148 7.85 4.44 13.27
N LEU A 149 8.52 3.31 13.00
CA LEU A 149 8.53 2.15 13.89
C LEU A 149 9.19 2.47 15.23
N ARG A 150 10.37 3.09 15.24
CA ARG A 150 11.02 3.56 16.48
C ARG A 150 10.12 4.52 17.25
N ARG A 151 9.46 5.46 16.57
CA ARG A 151 8.52 6.41 17.19
C ARG A 151 7.30 5.73 17.82
N LYS A 152 6.80 4.65 17.22
CA LYS A 152 5.65 3.87 17.74
C LYS A 152 6.02 2.91 18.87
N PHE A 153 7.13 2.18 18.72
CA PHE A 153 7.45 1.00 19.51
C PHE A 153 8.78 1.09 20.29
N GLY A 154 9.67 2.03 19.98
CA GLY A 154 10.99 2.15 20.62
C GLY A 154 10.94 2.31 22.14
N LYS A 155 9.93 3.02 22.67
CA LYS A 155 9.68 3.13 24.13
C LYS A 155 9.34 1.81 24.83
N HIS A 156 9.06 0.74 24.08
CA HIS A 156 8.77 -0.60 24.60
C HIS A 156 9.91 -1.60 24.33
N SER A 157 10.78 -1.32 23.35
CA SER A 157 11.87 -2.21 22.96
C SER A 157 12.98 -2.20 24.02
N ARG A 158 13.39 -3.39 24.47
CA ARG A 158 14.53 -3.55 25.38
C ARG A 158 15.84 -3.07 24.73
N GLN A 159 16.00 -3.25 23.42
CA GLN A 159 17.16 -2.76 22.67
C GLN A 159 17.22 -1.23 22.52
N ASP A 160 16.09 -0.53 22.42
CA ASP A 160 16.07 0.94 22.43
C ASP A 160 16.17 1.55 23.84
N LYS A 161 16.01 0.78 24.91
CA LYS A 161 15.92 1.30 26.29
C LYS A 161 17.05 2.29 26.63
N ALA A 162 18.32 1.89 26.46
CA ALA A 162 19.47 2.75 26.77
C ALA A 162 19.52 4.00 25.89
N ARG A 163 18.99 3.93 24.66
CA ARG A 163 18.88 5.07 23.75
C ARG A 163 17.78 6.04 24.17
N MET A 164 16.63 5.53 24.61
CA MET A 164 15.54 6.34 25.15
C MET A 164 15.97 7.04 26.45
N GLU A 165 16.58 6.31 27.39
CA GLU A 165 17.13 6.86 28.64
C GLU A 165 18.17 7.97 28.37
N ALA A 166 19.04 7.79 27.37
CA ALA A 166 19.99 8.84 26.96
C ALA A 166 19.33 10.05 26.27
N MET A 167 18.20 9.87 25.57
CA MET A 167 17.43 10.96 24.95
C MET A 167 16.57 11.74 25.96
N GLU A 168 16.17 11.09 27.07
CA GLU A 168 15.34 11.66 28.14
C GLU A 168 16.17 12.20 29.32
N SER A 169 17.51 12.09 29.25
CA SER A 169 18.46 12.64 30.23
C SER A 169 18.49 14.18 30.22
N ASP A 170 18.61 14.80 31.41
CA ASP A 170 18.83 16.25 31.57
C ASP A 170 20.16 16.72 30.94
N ASP A 171 21.15 15.83 30.88
CA ASP A 171 22.42 16.00 30.15
C ASP A 171 22.54 14.86 29.12
N PRO A 172 22.03 15.04 27.89
CA PRO A 172 22.05 14.01 26.86
C PRO A 172 23.44 13.92 26.20
N PRO A 173 24.01 12.72 26.02
CA PRO A 173 25.32 12.59 25.40
C PRO A 173 25.29 13.04 23.94
N GLN A 174 26.40 13.65 23.48
CA GLN A 174 26.55 14.13 22.10
C GLN A 174 26.34 13.02 21.06
N GLU A 175 26.71 11.79 21.39
CA GLU A 175 26.38 10.59 20.62
C GLU A 175 25.43 9.69 21.42
N LEU A 176 24.22 9.50 20.91
CA LEU A 176 23.23 8.59 21.51
C LEU A 176 23.63 7.12 21.26
N PRO A 177 23.52 6.23 22.28
CA PRO A 177 23.91 4.84 22.14
C PRO A 177 23.08 4.13 21.05
N PRO A 178 23.63 3.02 20.48
CA PRO A 178 22.92 2.25 19.47
C PRO A 178 21.60 1.73 20.04
N GLY A 179 20.52 1.95 19.29
CA GLY A 179 19.20 1.39 19.58
C GLY A 179 18.92 0.16 18.72
N ARG A 180 17.66 -0.26 18.68
CA ARG A 180 17.22 -1.32 17.77
C ARG A 180 17.39 -0.89 16.31
N ASP A 181 17.84 -1.83 15.49
CA ASP A 181 17.89 -1.70 14.04
C ASP A 181 16.51 -1.94 13.43
N TRP A 182 15.70 -0.88 13.38
CA TRP A 182 14.37 -0.91 12.80
C TRP A 182 14.36 -1.03 11.26
N GLU A 183 15.48 -0.87 10.55
CA GLU A 183 15.49 -1.06 9.09
C GLU A 183 15.43 -2.54 8.71
N LYS A 184 15.95 -3.42 9.56
CA LYS A 184 15.76 -4.88 9.48
C LYS A 184 14.31 -5.31 9.69
N GLU A 185 13.49 -4.48 10.34
CA GLU A 185 12.08 -4.71 10.61
C GLU A 185 11.14 -4.27 9.48
N VAL A 186 11.71 -3.64 8.45
CA VAL A 186 11.01 -3.23 7.23
C VAL A 186 11.17 -4.29 6.14
N MET A 187 10.12 -4.48 5.35
CA MET A 187 10.15 -5.23 4.09
C MET A 187 9.70 -4.34 2.94
N SER A 188 10.25 -4.58 1.75
CA SER A 188 9.98 -3.81 0.55
C SER A 188 9.81 -4.71 -0.67
N GLY A 189 8.78 -4.50 -1.46
CA GLY A 189 8.50 -5.38 -2.58
C GLY A 189 7.21 -5.04 -3.31
N ILE A 190 6.88 -5.87 -4.29
CA ILE A 190 5.78 -5.65 -5.23
C ILE A 190 4.99 -6.94 -5.39
N HIS A 191 3.67 -6.81 -5.48
CA HIS A 191 2.80 -7.92 -5.83
C HIS A 191 3.04 -8.40 -7.26
N ALA A 192 3.21 -9.71 -7.43
CA ALA A 192 3.36 -10.36 -8.73
C ALA A 192 2.22 -10.00 -9.70
N ASN A 193 0.97 -9.93 -9.21
CA ASN A 193 -0.19 -9.46 -9.96
C ASN A 193 -0.80 -8.24 -9.25
N PRO A 194 -0.40 -6.99 -9.55
CA PRO A 194 -0.88 -5.81 -8.83
C PRO A 194 -2.40 -5.58 -8.95
N SER A 195 -3.08 -5.29 -7.82
CA SER A 195 -4.50 -4.96 -7.85
C SER A 195 -4.77 -3.58 -8.48
N MET A 196 -3.91 -2.60 -8.22
CA MET A 196 -3.90 -1.30 -8.92
C MET A 196 -3.17 -1.40 -10.27
N ALA A 197 -3.54 -0.56 -11.23
CA ALA A 197 -2.92 -0.49 -12.56
C ALA A 197 -1.58 0.25 -12.56
N HIS A 198 -1.35 1.09 -11.55
CA HIS A 198 -0.14 1.90 -11.45
C HIS A 198 0.89 1.19 -10.57
N LEU A 199 2.15 1.14 -11.01
CA LEU A 199 3.28 0.55 -10.28
C LEU A 199 3.44 1.22 -8.91
N HIS A 200 3.47 0.39 -7.88
CA HIS A 200 3.66 0.79 -6.49
C HIS A 200 4.57 -0.22 -5.80
N ILE A 201 5.58 0.29 -5.11
CA ILE A 201 6.46 -0.52 -4.26
C ILE A 201 5.94 -0.36 -2.84
N HIS A 202 5.52 -1.47 -2.24
CA HIS A 202 5.18 -1.52 -0.83
C HIS A 202 6.45 -1.37 -0.01
N VAL A 203 6.46 -0.49 0.99
CA VAL A 203 7.51 -0.37 1.99
C VAL A 203 6.83 -0.34 3.35
N MET A 204 6.95 -1.42 4.12
CA MET A 204 6.11 -1.65 5.29
C MET A 204 6.81 -2.43 6.40
N SER A 205 6.26 -2.36 7.60
CA SER A 205 6.69 -3.17 8.72
C SER A 205 6.24 -4.63 8.58
N LYS A 206 7.03 -5.55 9.13
CA LYS A 206 6.80 -7.00 9.01
C LYS A 206 5.64 -7.54 9.87
N ASP A 207 5.08 -6.77 10.80
CA ASP A 207 4.14 -7.27 11.81
C ASP A 207 2.84 -7.89 11.26
N MET A 208 2.36 -7.41 10.10
CA MET A 208 1.09 -7.82 9.48
C MET A 208 -0.17 -7.57 10.34
N VAL A 209 -0.08 -6.69 11.35
CA VAL A 209 -1.20 -6.32 12.22
C VAL A 209 -1.89 -5.06 11.69
N SER A 210 -3.17 -5.19 11.36
CA SER A 210 -4.02 -4.07 10.93
C SER A 210 -5.51 -4.41 10.99
N GLU A 211 -6.35 -3.40 11.18
CA GLU A 211 -7.80 -3.50 10.98
C GLU A 211 -8.18 -3.79 9.52
N CYS A 212 -7.35 -3.35 8.55
CA CYS A 212 -7.54 -3.61 7.12
C CYS A 212 -7.05 -5.01 6.68
N MET A 213 -6.37 -5.74 7.56
CA MET A 213 -6.05 -7.16 7.39
C MET A 213 -7.34 -7.98 7.67
N LYS A 214 -8.13 -8.26 6.62
CA LYS A 214 -9.51 -8.78 6.71
C LYS A 214 -9.76 -10.12 6.02
N LYS A 215 -9.09 -10.39 4.90
CA LYS A 215 -9.23 -11.62 4.11
C LYS A 215 -7.92 -12.38 4.10
N SER A 216 -7.98 -13.70 3.89
CA SER A 216 -6.80 -14.55 3.75
C SER A 216 -5.88 -14.09 2.61
N ASN A 217 -6.45 -13.65 1.46
CA ASN A 217 -5.67 -13.08 0.35
C ASN A 217 -4.91 -11.80 0.74
N HIS A 218 -5.42 -10.98 1.68
CA HIS A 218 -4.68 -9.80 2.15
C HIS A 218 -3.43 -10.21 2.92
N TYR A 219 -3.43 -11.35 3.62
CA TYR A 219 -2.27 -11.84 4.35
C TYR A 219 -1.30 -12.54 3.39
N LEU A 220 -1.81 -13.51 2.62
CA LEU A 220 -1.04 -14.32 1.69
C LEU A 220 -0.38 -13.51 0.57
N SER A 221 -0.91 -12.33 0.23
CA SER A 221 -0.28 -11.42 -0.74
C SER A 221 1.04 -10.80 -0.26
N PHE A 222 1.30 -10.78 1.05
CA PHE A 222 2.57 -10.28 1.62
C PHE A 222 3.44 -11.38 2.24
N THR A 223 2.89 -12.58 2.50
CA THR A 223 3.59 -13.67 3.20
C THR A 223 3.83 -14.91 2.33
N THR A 224 3.76 -14.77 1.01
CA THR A 224 4.08 -15.81 0.03
C THR A 224 4.89 -15.20 -1.12
N ASP A 225 5.45 -16.03 -1.99
CA ASP A 225 6.19 -15.63 -3.20
C ASP A 225 5.40 -14.76 -4.21
N PHE A 226 4.12 -14.48 -3.94
CA PHE A 226 3.36 -13.40 -4.59
C PHE A 226 3.92 -12.01 -4.25
N PHE A 227 4.56 -11.85 -3.08
CA PHE A 227 5.31 -10.66 -2.70
C PHE A 227 6.76 -10.81 -3.16
N VAL A 228 7.12 -10.16 -4.25
CA VAL A 228 8.48 -10.20 -4.78
C VAL A 228 9.28 -9.04 -4.18
N GLY A 229 10.36 -9.35 -3.45
CA GLY A 229 11.23 -8.33 -2.87
C GLY A 229 11.88 -7.47 -3.95
N LEU A 230 12.00 -6.15 -3.73
CA LEU A 230 12.60 -5.23 -4.71
C LEU A 230 14.07 -5.61 -5.03
N ASP A 231 14.77 -6.19 -4.06
CA ASP A 231 16.11 -6.74 -4.16
C ASP A 231 16.21 -7.92 -5.16
N GLN A 232 15.13 -8.70 -5.32
CA GLN A 232 15.06 -9.90 -6.16
C GLN A 232 14.79 -9.61 -7.64
N PHE A 233 14.49 -8.36 -8.00
CA PHE A 233 14.39 -7.95 -9.41
C PHE A 233 15.78 -7.64 -10.02
N PRO A 234 15.94 -7.81 -11.35
CA PRO A 234 14.94 -8.32 -12.30
C PRO A 234 14.75 -9.84 -12.15
N LEU A 235 13.52 -10.31 -12.43
CA LEU A 235 13.22 -11.75 -12.41
C LEU A 235 13.75 -12.44 -13.67
N GLY A 236 14.01 -13.75 -13.61
CA GLY A 236 14.24 -14.53 -14.84
C GLY A 236 13.01 -14.52 -15.76
N GLU A 237 13.19 -14.70 -17.07
CA GLU A 237 12.06 -14.76 -18.04
C GLU A 237 11.10 -15.92 -17.70
N GLU A 238 11.66 -17.07 -17.33
CA GLU A 238 10.94 -18.29 -16.91
C GLU A 238 10.54 -18.29 -15.42
N ASP A 239 10.71 -17.18 -14.69
CA ASP A 239 10.32 -17.11 -13.27
C ASP A 239 8.78 -17.15 -13.14
N TYR A 240 8.27 -18.19 -12.47
CA TYR A 240 6.84 -18.42 -12.31
C TYR A 240 6.10 -17.24 -11.63
N ARG A 241 6.81 -16.37 -10.90
CA ARG A 241 6.26 -15.17 -10.26
C ARG A 241 5.98 -14.04 -11.26
N ARG A 242 6.45 -14.14 -12.52
CA ARG A 242 5.97 -13.29 -13.63
C ARG A 242 4.51 -13.58 -14.02
N ALA A 243 4.01 -14.77 -13.70
CA ALA A 243 2.64 -15.19 -13.97
C ALA A 243 2.05 -15.95 -12.77
N TYR A 244 2.17 -15.38 -11.57
CA TYR A 244 1.82 -16.09 -10.33
C TYR A 244 0.38 -16.62 -10.36
N GLY A 245 0.27 -17.94 -10.21
CA GLY A 245 -0.97 -18.70 -10.32
C GLY A 245 -1.89 -18.49 -9.12
N LYS A 246 -1.97 -19.47 -8.21
CA LYS A 246 -2.94 -19.49 -7.11
C LYS A 246 -2.25 -19.40 -5.76
N PHE A 247 -2.84 -18.64 -4.83
CA PHE A 247 -2.39 -18.64 -3.43
C PHE A 247 -2.49 -20.04 -2.79
N PRO A 248 -1.63 -20.35 -1.80
CA PRO A 248 -1.83 -21.52 -0.94
C PRO A 248 -3.17 -21.41 -0.19
N LYS A 249 -3.72 -22.56 0.24
CA LYS A 249 -4.98 -22.60 1.00
C LYS A 249 -4.82 -22.14 2.46
N ASP A 250 -3.61 -22.29 2.98
CA ASP A 250 -3.28 -22.22 4.39
C ASP A 250 -2.46 -20.97 4.69
N MET A 251 -2.80 -20.29 5.78
CA MET A 251 -2.03 -19.15 6.29
C MET A 251 -1.03 -19.63 7.35
N VAL A 252 0.25 -19.43 7.06
CA VAL A 252 1.36 -19.75 7.97
C VAL A 252 1.90 -18.45 8.56
N CYS A 253 2.11 -18.40 9.88
CA CYS A 253 2.67 -17.21 10.52
C CYS A 253 4.08 -16.90 10.01
N TRP A 254 4.27 -15.68 9.50
CA TRP A 254 5.55 -15.17 9.00
C TRP A 254 6.70 -15.26 10.01
N ARG A 255 6.41 -15.25 11.33
CA ARG A 255 7.40 -15.20 12.40
C ARG A 255 7.73 -16.59 12.98
N CYS A 256 6.72 -17.34 13.42
CA CYS A 256 6.93 -18.63 14.09
C CYS A 256 6.63 -19.88 13.25
N GLY A 257 6.21 -19.72 11.99
CA GLY A 257 5.94 -20.85 11.09
C GLY A 257 4.70 -21.70 11.44
N ARG A 258 3.89 -21.29 12.42
CA ARG A 258 2.65 -22.02 12.78
C ARG A 258 1.58 -21.86 11.69
N ASN A 259 0.99 -22.98 11.27
CA ASN A 259 -0.12 -23.00 10.31
C ASN A 259 -1.47 -22.73 11.02
N PHE A 260 -2.31 -21.89 10.41
CA PHE A 260 -3.66 -21.51 10.84
C PHE A 260 -4.77 -21.94 9.87
N GLU A 261 -4.44 -22.72 8.83
CA GLU A 261 -5.35 -23.08 7.73
C GLU A 261 -5.99 -21.81 7.14
N ASN A 262 -7.27 -21.85 6.78
CA ASN A 262 -8.05 -20.69 6.37
C ASN A 262 -8.76 -19.96 7.54
N LYS A 263 -8.23 -20.02 8.78
CA LYS A 263 -8.90 -19.50 10.00
C LYS A 263 -8.40 -18.09 10.38
N MET A 264 -8.79 -17.10 9.58
CA MET A 264 -8.32 -15.70 9.70
C MET A 264 -8.40 -15.11 11.11
N VAL A 265 -9.49 -15.34 11.86
CA VAL A 265 -9.62 -14.82 13.24
C VAL A 265 -8.51 -15.35 14.15
N LYS A 266 -8.24 -16.66 14.11
CA LYS A 266 -7.18 -17.29 14.93
C LYS A 266 -5.79 -16.79 14.55
N LEU A 267 -5.57 -16.47 13.28
CA LEU A 267 -4.33 -15.85 12.81
C LEU A 267 -4.19 -14.44 13.39
N LYS A 268 -5.24 -13.60 13.34
CA LYS A 268 -5.19 -12.24 13.91
C LYS A 268 -4.92 -12.26 15.42
N ASP A 269 -5.64 -13.08 16.18
CA ASP A 269 -5.44 -13.28 17.63
C ASP A 269 -4.01 -13.74 17.98
N HIS A 270 -3.29 -14.31 17.01
CA HIS A 270 -1.90 -14.72 17.14
C HIS A 270 -0.91 -13.63 16.72
N LEU A 271 -1.16 -12.93 15.60
CA LEU A 271 -0.36 -11.78 15.16
C LEU A 271 -0.38 -10.65 16.20
N ASP A 272 -1.51 -10.44 16.89
CA ASP A 272 -1.62 -9.49 18.01
C ASP A 272 -0.78 -9.88 19.24
N LYS A 273 -0.35 -11.15 19.34
CA LYS A 273 0.58 -11.63 20.38
C LYS A 273 2.02 -11.53 19.89
N GLU A 274 2.29 -11.99 18.67
CA GLU A 274 3.60 -11.82 18.02
C GLU A 274 4.03 -10.35 17.99
N LEU A 275 3.13 -9.40 17.71
CA LEU A 275 3.40 -7.96 17.79
C LEU A 275 3.77 -7.50 19.21
N LYS A 276 3.13 -8.03 20.25
CA LYS A 276 3.42 -7.68 21.65
C LYS A 276 4.77 -8.22 22.10
N ASP A 277 5.12 -9.42 21.67
CA ASP A 277 6.42 -10.01 21.98
C ASP A 277 7.53 -9.28 21.18
N TRP A 278 7.29 -9.05 19.89
CA TRP A 278 8.20 -8.34 18.98
C TRP A 278 8.44 -6.88 19.36
N MET A 279 7.44 -6.13 19.86
CA MET A 279 7.67 -4.75 20.30
C MET A 279 8.51 -4.63 21.59
N LEU A 280 8.64 -5.73 22.35
CA LEU A 280 9.42 -5.78 23.59
C LEU A 280 10.88 -6.19 23.36
N GLU A 281 11.21 -6.78 22.21
CA GLU A 281 12.58 -7.07 21.76
C GLU A 281 13.39 -5.78 21.56
#